data_AF-A0A7C1PPE3-F1
#
_entry.id   AF-A0A7C1PPE3-F1
#
_cell.length_a   1.000
_cell.length_b   1.000
_cell.length_c   1.000
_cell.angle_alpha   90.00
_cell.angle_beta   90.00
_cell.angle_gamma   90.00
#
_symmetry.space_group_name_H-M   'P 1'
#
loop_
_entity.id
_entity.type
_entity.pdbx_description
1 polymer ?
#
loop_
_entity_poly.entity_id
_entity_poly.type
_entity_poly.pdbx_seq_one_letter_code
_entity_poly.pdbx_strand_id
1 'polypeptide(L)'
;MKKKLKILGIFCHPDDEVLAGWPIFQRDDVEKHLLILCDDFARKGHCRVQALLEVCKRENINLIGTMSEDNNFYAIPTRRAENILADAIYRININISEAIEDIQPDYVFTHNPVGEYGHGSHRLTFELVSQHPEVKDIIFTDICEVSNHRSNNTIPRTIIDAYYHSGFTINENEQVLDMAFYERCFNTYQKHRAWTWNKNPIQNCDLYHIRGCNG
;
A
#
# COMPACT_ATOMS: atom_id res chain seq x y z
N MET A 1 -1.10 5.48 -29.40
CA MET A 1 -1.18 4.59 -28.23
C MET A 1 -2.12 5.23 -27.22
N LYS A 2 -3.05 4.48 -26.60
CA LYS A 2 -3.89 5.02 -25.52
C LYS A 2 -2.97 5.40 -24.34
N LYS A 3 -3.21 6.57 -23.73
CA LYS A 3 -2.52 6.98 -22.49
C LYS A 3 -2.81 5.91 -21.43
N LYS A 4 -1.76 5.35 -20.80
CA LYS A 4 -1.92 4.43 -19.67
C LYS A 4 -2.44 5.20 -18.46
N LEU A 5 -3.26 4.54 -17.65
CA LEU A 5 -3.66 5.08 -16.36
C LEU A 5 -2.44 5.14 -15.45
N LYS A 6 -2.19 6.27 -14.79
CA LYS A 6 -1.05 6.46 -13.89
C LYS A 6 -1.51 6.32 -12.44
N ILE A 7 -0.93 5.36 -11.73
CA ILE A 7 -1.29 5.07 -10.34
C ILE A 7 -0.05 5.19 -9.45
N LEU A 8 -0.18 5.93 -8.35
CA LEU A 8 0.79 5.95 -7.26
C LEU A 8 0.30 5.04 -6.14
N GLY A 9 0.99 3.92 -5.91
CA GLY A 9 0.80 3.09 -4.73
C GLY A 9 1.55 3.67 -3.53
N ILE A 10 0.87 3.79 -2.39
CA ILE A 10 1.46 4.22 -1.12
C ILE A 10 1.19 3.12 -0.10
N PHE A 11 2.22 2.37 0.25
CA PHE A 11 2.12 1.21 1.14
C PHE A 11 3.09 1.30 2.31
N CYS A 12 2.82 0.52 3.34
CA CYS A 12 3.58 0.57 4.57
C CYS A 12 4.92 -0.14 4.42
N HIS A 13 4.94 -1.40 4.00
CA HIS A 13 6.14 -2.24 4.00
C HIS A 13 6.47 -2.83 2.62
N PRO A 14 7.73 -3.20 2.36
CA PRO A 14 8.10 -3.95 1.16
C PRO A 14 7.56 -5.37 1.22
N ASP A 15 6.71 -5.75 0.27
CA ASP A 15 5.87 -6.94 0.12
C ASP A 15 4.37 -6.61 0.12
N ASP A 16 3.96 -5.46 0.67
CA ASP A 16 2.56 -5.01 0.60
C ASP A 16 2.12 -4.75 -0.85
N GLU A 17 3.02 -4.34 -1.74
CA GLU A 17 2.73 -4.16 -3.17
C GLU A 17 2.33 -5.48 -3.86
N VAL A 18 2.73 -6.61 -3.28
CA VAL A 18 2.42 -7.96 -3.76
C VAL A 18 1.20 -8.54 -3.02
N LEU A 19 1.08 -8.28 -1.72
CA LEU A 19 0.06 -8.89 -0.87
C LEU A 19 -1.29 -8.18 -0.96
N ALA A 20 -1.28 -6.85 -0.94
CA ALA A 20 -2.46 -6.01 -1.05
C ALA A 20 -2.50 -5.27 -2.39
N GLY A 21 -1.32 -4.94 -2.93
CA GLY A 21 -1.17 -4.12 -4.12
C GLY A 21 -1.36 -4.85 -5.46
N TRP A 22 -1.45 -6.19 -5.45
CA TRP A 22 -1.45 -6.98 -6.69
C TRP A 22 -2.53 -6.61 -7.71
N PRO A 23 -3.76 -6.17 -7.36
CA PRO A 23 -4.79 -5.87 -8.38
C PRO A 23 -4.33 -4.78 -9.36
N ILE A 24 -3.42 -3.92 -8.91
CA ILE A 24 -2.80 -2.87 -9.72
C ILE A 24 -1.44 -3.31 -10.24
N PHE A 25 -0.56 -3.82 -9.37
CA PHE A 25 0.85 -3.98 -9.72
C PHE A 25 1.13 -5.12 -10.71
N GLN A 26 0.22 -6.11 -10.80
CA GLN A 26 0.31 -7.19 -11.78
C GLN A 26 -0.03 -6.74 -13.22
N ARG A 27 -0.55 -5.52 -13.40
CA ARG A 27 -1.11 -5.06 -14.67
C ARG A 27 -0.07 -4.40 -15.56
N ASP A 28 -0.13 -4.71 -16.86
CA ASP A 28 0.76 -4.11 -17.88
C ASP A 28 0.16 -2.85 -18.52
N ASP A 29 -1.14 -2.61 -18.38
CA ASP A 29 -1.86 -1.47 -18.94
C ASP A 29 -1.88 -0.24 -18.03
N VAL A 30 -1.25 -0.33 -16.85
CA VAL A 30 -1.09 0.74 -15.86
C VAL A 30 0.36 1.22 -15.85
N GLU A 31 0.57 2.52 -15.72
CA GLU A 31 1.84 3.11 -15.35
C GLU A 31 1.93 3.17 -13.82
N LYS A 32 2.83 2.36 -13.26
CA LYS A 32 2.88 2.02 -11.83
C LYS A 32 3.99 2.79 -11.13
N HIS A 33 3.64 3.56 -10.12
CA HIS A 33 4.58 4.23 -9.22
C HIS A 33 4.37 3.72 -7.79
N LEU A 34 5.42 3.68 -6.97
CA LEU A 34 5.35 3.12 -5.62
C LEU A 34 6.15 3.95 -4.62
N LEU A 35 5.53 4.27 -3.49
CA LEU A 35 6.14 4.84 -2.29
C LEU A 35 5.93 3.89 -1.12
N ILE A 36 7.01 3.52 -0.43
CA ILE A 36 6.97 2.68 0.78
C ILE A 36 7.33 3.51 2.00
N LEU A 37 6.50 3.48 3.04
CA LEU A 37 6.68 4.31 4.24
C LEU A 37 7.66 3.73 5.27
N CYS A 38 7.94 2.43 5.23
CA CYS A 38 8.86 1.76 6.14
C CYS A 38 9.75 0.79 5.37
N ASP A 39 11.05 1.07 5.28
CA ASP A 39 12.05 0.19 4.67
C ASP A 39 12.38 -1.06 5.51
N ASP A 40 11.92 -1.09 6.78
CA ASP A 40 12.17 -2.13 7.78
C ASP A 40 13.68 -2.38 8.03
N PHE A 41 14.51 -1.38 7.78
CA PHE A 41 15.97 -1.49 7.85
C PHE A 41 16.44 -1.91 9.25
N ALA A 42 15.82 -1.38 10.31
CA ALA A 42 16.18 -1.71 11.68
C ALA A 42 16.00 -3.20 12.02
N ARG A 43 15.02 -3.88 11.41
CA ARG A 43 14.70 -5.29 11.70
C ARG A 43 15.36 -6.26 10.72
N LYS A 44 15.50 -5.86 9.46
CA LYS A 44 15.90 -6.76 8.36
C LYS A 44 17.13 -6.28 7.60
N GLY A 45 17.68 -5.11 7.93
CA GLY A 45 18.76 -4.49 7.17
C GLY A 45 18.36 -4.20 5.72
N HIS A 46 19.33 -4.18 4.81
CA HIS A 46 19.09 -3.84 3.41
C HIS A 46 18.33 -4.90 2.60
N CYS A 47 18.08 -6.10 3.14
CA CYS A 47 17.58 -7.22 2.33
C CYS A 47 16.16 -6.98 1.79
N ARG A 48 15.28 -6.30 2.54
CA ARG A 48 13.93 -5.98 2.06
C ARG A 48 13.95 -4.94 0.95
N VAL A 49 14.73 -3.87 1.11
CA VAL A 49 14.87 -2.86 0.06
C VAL A 49 15.50 -3.45 -1.20
N GLN A 50 16.47 -4.36 -1.06
CA GLN A 50 17.06 -5.07 -2.21
C GLN A 50 16.04 -5.95 -2.93
N ALA A 51 15.20 -6.67 -2.18
CA ALA A 51 14.12 -7.47 -2.75
C ALA A 51 13.11 -6.58 -3.50
N LEU A 52 12.69 -5.48 -2.88
CA LEU A 52 11.78 -4.50 -3.45
C LEU A 52 12.32 -3.91 -4.75
N LEU A 53 13.58 -3.49 -4.77
CA LEU A 53 14.22 -2.96 -5.98
C LEU A 53 14.23 -3.99 -7.12
N GLU A 54 14.49 -5.26 -6.81
CA GLU A 54 14.44 -6.35 -7.79
C GLU A 54 13.01 -6.62 -8.29
N VAL A 55 12.01 -6.62 -7.40
CA VAL A 55 10.58 -6.73 -7.75
C VAL A 55 10.16 -5.56 -8.65
N CYS A 56 10.44 -4.32 -8.22
CA CYS A 56 10.06 -3.12 -8.96
C CYS A 56 10.68 -3.09 -10.36
N LYS A 57 11.96 -3.44 -10.48
CA LYS A 57 12.63 -3.56 -11.78
C LYS A 57 11.98 -4.63 -12.66
N ARG A 58 11.66 -5.79 -12.09
CA ARG A 58 11.12 -6.94 -12.83
C ARG A 58 9.70 -6.69 -13.34
N GLU A 59 8.85 -6.12 -12.49
CA GLU A 59 7.42 -5.93 -12.76
C GLU A 59 7.11 -4.51 -13.30
N ASN A 60 8.15 -3.78 -13.71
CA ASN A 60 8.07 -2.43 -14.29
C ASN A 60 7.28 -1.45 -13.41
N ILE A 61 7.70 -1.36 -12.13
CA ILE A 61 7.18 -0.44 -11.12
C ILE A 61 8.24 0.63 -10.87
N ASN A 62 7.86 1.89 -10.99
CA ASN A 62 8.72 3.02 -10.68
C ASN A 62 8.73 3.24 -9.16
N LEU A 63 9.77 2.76 -8.48
CA LEU A 63 9.95 3.04 -7.05
C LEU A 63 10.38 4.50 -6.86
N ILE A 64 9.51 5.29 -6.25
CA ILE A 64 9.74 6.70 -5.94
C ILE A 64 10.67 6.84 -4.75
N GLY A 65 10.44 6.03 -3.72
CA GLY A 65 11.28 6.01 -2.54
C GLY A 65 10.82 5.01 -1.50
N THR A 66 11.68 4.83 -0.51
CA THR A 66 11.40 4.13 0.74
C THR A 66 11.74 5.07 1.88
N MET A 67 10.86 5.22 2.85
CA MET A 67 11.12 5.98 4.07
C MET A 67 11.61 5.04 5.18
N SER A 68 12.36 5.57 6.14
CA SER A 68 12.92 4.79 7.27
C SER A 68 12.07 4.93 8.54
N GLU A 69 10.74 5.04 8.40
CA GLU A 69 9.86 5.03 9.57
C GLU A 69 9.86 3.64 10.23
N ASP A 70 9.52 3.59 11.52
CA ASP A 70 9.46 2.33 12.26
C ASP A 70 8.39 1.40 11.67
N ASN A 71 8.62 0.07 11.67
CA ASN A 71 7.63 -0.92 11.21
C ASN A 71 6.26 -0.73 11.88
N ASN A 72 6.25 -0.30 13.14
CA ASN A 72 5.05 0.02 13.89
C ASN A 72 4.96 1.53 14.14
N PHE A 73 5.15 2.36 13.12
CA PHE A 73 5.14 3.83 13.29
C PHE A 73 3.84 4.35 13.93
N TYR A 74 2.72 3.62 13.80
CA TYR A 74 1.48 3.92 14.53
C TYR A 74 1.59 3.90 16.06
N ALA A 75 2.65 3.28 16.60
CA ALA A 75 2.92 3.13 18.02
C ALA A 75 4.09 4.02 18.51
N ILE A 76 4.63 4.90 17.66
CA ILE A 76 5.62 5.90 18.08
C ILE A 76 5.03 6.76 19.21
N PRO A 77 5.81 7.11 20.26
CA PRO A 77 5.32 7.95 21.35
C PRO A 77 4.70 9.25 20.84
N THR A 78 3.59 9.66 21.45
CA THR A 78 2.89 10.91 21.07
C THR A 78 3.47 12.16 21.72
N ARG A 79 4.32 12.01 22.74
CA ARG A 79 4.93 13.11 23.49
C ARG A 79 6.17 12.63 24.26
N ARG A 80 7.05 13.58 24.61
CA ARG A 80 8.20 13.38 25.51
C ARG A 80 9.18 12.30 25.03
N ALA A 81 9.45 12.27 23.72
CA ALA A 81 10.50 11.46 23.09
C ALA A 81 11.22 12.30 22.03
N GLU A 82 12.40 11.86 21.58
CA GLU A 82 13.18 12.57 20.55
C GLU A 82 12.53 12.51 19.16
N ASN A 83 11.82 11.42 18.85
CA ASN A 83 11.02 11.27 17.63
C ASN A 83 9.60 10.93 18.07
N ILE A 84 8.65 11.82 17.82
CA ILE A 84 7.24 11.61 18.16
C ILE A 84 6.40 11.31 16.91
N LEU A 85 5.22 10.72 17.12
CA LEU A 85 4.31 10.35 16.04
C LEU A 85 3.99 11.54 15.11
N ALA A 86 3.88 12.75 15.67
CA ALA A 86 3.63 13.95 14.88
C ALA A 86 4.76 14.24 13.87
N ASP A 87 6.03 13.98 14.24
CA ASP A 87 7.17 14.19 13.34
C ASP A 87 7.17 13.16 12.20
N ALA A 88 6.85 11.90 12.51
CA ALA A 88 6.68 10.85 11.50
C ALA A 88 5.57 11.19 10.51
N ILE A 89 4.40 11.61 11.02
CA ILE A 89 3.26 12.04 10.20
C ILE A 89 3.65 13.22 9.30
N TYR A 90 4.37 14.22 9.85
CA TYR A 90 4.83 15.36 9.09
C TYR A 90 5.75 14.95 7.93
N ARG A 91 6.74 14.08 8.18
CA ARG A 91 7.64 13.57 7.13
C ARG A 91 6.89 12.77 6.08
N ILE A 92 5.97 11.89 6.50
CA ILE A 92 5.13 11.10 5.59
C ILE A 92 4.33 12.03 4.67
N ASN A 93 3.65 13.03 5.23
CA ASN A 93 2.87 13.97 4.42
C ASN A 93 3.72 14.75 3.40
N ILE A 94 4.92 15.20 3.79
CA ILE A 94 5.83 15.85 2.82
C ILE A 94 6.16 14.91 1.65
N ASN A 95 6.52 13.66 1.94
CA ASN A 95 6.87 12.70 0.90
C ASN A 95 5.67 12.35 0.01
N ILE A 96 4.46 12.33 0.57
CA ILE A 96 3.22 12.16 -0.20
C ILE A 96 3.00 13.36 -1.12
N SER A 97 3.12 14.60 -0.62
CA SER A 97 3.01 15.81 -1.45
C SER A 97 4.02 15.81 -2.59
N GLU A 98 5.30 15.59 -2.30
CA GLU A 98 6.37 15.56 -3.31
C GLU A 98 6.10 14.49 -4.38
N ALA A 99 5.70 13.28 -3.97
CA ALA A 99 5.35 12.22 -4.91
C ALA A 99 4.14 12.60 -5.79
N ILE A 100 3.10 13.22 -5.22
CA ILE A 100 1.92 13.66 -5.99
C ILE A 100 2.30 14.76 -6.97
N GLU A 101 3.09 15.74 -6.54
CA GLU A 101 3.55 16.86 -7.37
C GLU A 101 4.34 16.35 -8.58
N ASP A 102 5.32 15.48 -8.35
CA ASP A 102 6.19 14.95 -9.39
C ASP A 102 5.46 14.01 -10.37
N ILE A 103 4.61 13.14 -9.83
CA ILE A 103 4.01 12.05 -10.61
C ILE A 103 2.74 12.51 -11.30
N GLN A 104 1.96 13.41 -10.68
CA GLN A 104 0.61 13.78 -11.09
C GLN A 104 -0.24 12.52 -11.40
N PRO A 105 -0.47 11.64 -10.41
CA PRO A 105 -1.18 10.39 -10.61
C PRO A 105 -2.67 10.63 -10.92
N ASP A 106 -3.27 9.76 -11.73
CA ASP A 106 -4.71 9.76 -11.95
C ASP A 106 -5.44 9.19 -10.70
N TYR A 107 -4.82 8.24 -9.99
CA TYR A 107 -5.31 7.68 -8.72
C TYR A 107 -4.15 7.38 -7.76
N VAL A 108 -4.44 7.47 -6.46
CA VAL A 108 -3.59 6.94 -5.39
C VAL A 108 -4.16 5.60 -4.91
N PHE A 109 -3.33 4.56 -4.88
CA PHE A 109 -3.70 3.24 -4.37
C PHE A 109 -3.03 3.00 -3.01
N THR A 110 -3.77 2.53 -2.03
CA THR A 110 -3.21 2.28 -0.70
C THR A 110 -3.93 1.13 0.01
N HIS A 111 -3.54 0.89 1.25
CA HIS A 111 -4.22 -0.02 2.17
C HIS A 111 -5.69 0.31 2.31
N ASN A 112 -6.48 -0.61 2.86
CA ASN A 112 -7.88 -0.35 3.14
C ASN A 112 -8.12 0.12 4.59
N PRO A 113 -9.32 0.63 4.93
CA PRO A 113 -9.61 1.18 6.26
C PRO A 113 -9.40 0.21 7.43
N VAL A 114 -9.40 -1.11 7.18
CA VAL A 114 -9.18 -2.11 8.22
C VAL A 114 -7.73 -2.59 8.28
N GLY A 115 -6.87 -2.12 7.38
CA GLY A 115 -5.46 -2.49 7.27
C GLY A 115 -5.29 -3.96 6.91
N GLU A 116 -6.14 -4.46 6.00
CA GLU A 116 -6.21 -5.84 5.52
C GLU A 116 -6.37 -6.87 6.65
N TYR A 117 -5.23 -7.24 7.22
CA TYR A 117 -5.12 -8.15 8.34
C TYR A 117 -5.06 -7.44 9.70
N GLY A 118 -5.38 -6.14 9.76
CA GLY A 118 -5.49 -5.38 10.99
C GLY A 118 -4.22 -4.67 11.47
N HIS A 119 -3.16 -4.60 10.65
CA HIS A 119 -1.91 -3.96 11.05
C HIS A 119 -2.12 -2.47 11.33
N GLY A 120 -1.60 -1.99 12.46
CA GLY A 120 -1.81 -0.60 12.90
C GLY A 120 -1.23 0.42 11.93
N SER A 121 -0.02 0.17 11.41
CA SER A 121 0.61 1.03 10.41
C SER A 121 -0.18 1.10 9.11
N HIS A 122 -0.80 0.00 8.64
CA HIS A 122 -1.58 -0.01 7.41
C HIS A 122 -2.83 0.87 7.55
N ARG A 123 -3.51 0.79 8.70
CA ARG A 123 -4.66 1.65 9.02
C ARG A 123 -4.27 3.12 9.07
N LEU A 124 -3.14 3.41 9.70
CA LEU A 124 -2.64 4.78 9.77
C LEU A 124 -2.22 5.28 8.38
N THR A 125 -1.62 4.44 7.53
CA THR A 125 -1.35 4.78 6.13
C THR A 125 -2.63 5.13 5.37
N PHE A 126 -3.68 4.30 5.48
CA PHE A 126 -4.96 4.61 4.87
C PHE A 126 -5.52 5.95 5.37
N GLU A 127 -5.49 6.19 6.68
CA GLU A 127 -5.97 7.45 7.27
C GLU A 127 -5.20 8.65 6.72
N LEU A 128 -3.86 8.58 6.73
CA LEU A 128 -2.99 9.65 6.24
C LEU A 128 -3.25 9.95 4.76
N VAL A 129 -3.34 8.91 3.91
CA VAL A 129 -3.62 9.07 2.48
C VAL A 129 -5.03 9.61 2.25
N SER A 130 -6.03 9.10 2.98
CA SER A 130 -7.45 9.49 2.81
C SER A 130 -7.76 10.93 3.22
N GLN A 131 -6.99 11.46 4.16
CA GLN A 131 -7.14 12.83 4.65
C GLN A 131 -6.11 13.79 4.06
N HIS A 132 -5.23 13.31 3.19
CA HIS A 132 -4.21 14.15 2.59
C HIS A 132 -4.84 15.16 1.60
N PRO A 133 -4.60 16.47 1.73
CA PRO A 133 -5.29 17.49 0.96
C PRO A 133 -5.00 17.45 -0.55
N GLU A 134 -3.86 16.89 -0.95
CA GLU A 134 -3.47 16.78 -2.36
C GLU A 134 -3.95 15.47 -3.03
N VAL A 135 -4.40 14.50 -2.23
CA VAL A 135 -4.89 13.22 -2.75
C VAL A 135 -6.36 13.37 -3.14
N LYS A 136 -6.67 13.27 -4.43
CA LYS A 136 -8.03 13.53 -4.95
C LYS A 136 -8.86 12.27 -5.13
N ASP A 137 -8.27 11.22 -5.69
CA ASP A 137 -8.95 9.99 -6.04
C ASP A 137 -8.16 8.81 -5.50
N ILE A 138 -8.80 8.07 -4.60
CA ILE A 138 -8.19 6.99 -3.84
C ILE A 138 -8.87 5.69 -4.23
N ILE A 139 -8.05 4.68 -4.48
CA ILE A 139 -8.49 3.31 -4.66
C ILE A 139 -7.91 2.44 -3.56
N PHE A 140 -8.63 1.38 -3.18
CA PHE A 140 -8.23 0.37 -2.19
C PHE A 140 -9.05 -0.91 -2.41
N THR A 141 -8.70 -2.00 -1.70
CA THR A 141 -9.36 -3.31 -1.84
C THR A 141 -10.27 -3.64 -0.64
N ASP A 142 -11.13 -4.63 -0.77
CA ASP A 142 -11.87 -5.24 0.35
C ASP A 142 -11.16 -6.41 1.04
N ILE A 143 -9.87 -6.59 0.78
CA ILE A 143 -9.05 -7.62 1.42
C ILE A 143 -9.23 -7.57 2.95
N CYS A 144 -9.68 -8.66 3.57
CA CYS A 144 -9.89 -8.72 5.01
C CYS A 144 -9.49 -10.10 5.54
N GLU A 145 -8.45 -10.13 6.38
CA GLU A 145 -7.83 -11.37 6.83
C GLU A 145 -7.68 -11.42 8.36
N VAL A 146 -7.87 -12.61 8.95
CA VAL A 146 -7.75 -12.79 10.40
C VAL A 146 -6.29 -12.98 10.80
N SER A 147 -5.73 -12.14 11.66
CA SER A 147 -4.34 -12.28 12.10
C SER A 147 -4.20 -12.09 13.62
N ASN A 148 -2.95 -12.03 14.08
CA ASN A 148 -2.59 -11.65 15.44
C ASN A 148 -2.72 -10.13 15.73
N HIS A 149 -2.98 -9.31 14.70
CA HIS A 149 -3.32 -7.91 14.88
C HIS A 149 -4.81 -7.73 15.22
N ARG A 150 -5.28 -6.49 15.35
CA ARG A 150 -6.70 -6.19 15.60
C ARG A 150 -7.55 -6.43 14.33
N SER A 151 -7.53 -7.63 13.78
CA SER A 151 -8.27 -8.03 12.57
C SER A 151 -9.74 -8.33 12.83
N ASN A 152 -10.53 -8.40 11.77
CA ASN A 152 -11.89 -8.93 11.78
C ASN A 152 -12.00 -10.06 10.75
N ASN A 153 -12.99 -10.94 10.92
CA ASN A 153 -13.29 -11.97 9.92
C ASN A 153 -14.05 -11.39 8.71
N THR A 154 -14.61 -10.19 8.87
CA THR A 154 -15.36 -9.42 7.87
C THR A 154 -15.16 -7.94 8.15
N ILE A 155 -15.23 -7.10 7.12
CA ILE A 155 -15.16 -5.64 7.30
C ILE A 155 -16.36 -5.18 8.15
N PRO A 156 -16.16 -4.41 9.24
CA PRO A 156 -17.25 -3.94 10.08
C PRO A 156 -18.26 -3.09 9.30
N ARG A 157 -19.54 -3.21 9.63
CA ARG A 157 -20.62 -2.52 8.91
C ARG A 157 -20.44 -1.00 8.87
N THR A 158 -19.99 -0.39 9.96
CA THR A 158 -19.71 1.05 10.03
C THR A 158 -18.62 1.51 9.08
N ILE A 159 -17.65 0.63 8.78
CA ILE A 159 -16.57 0.92 7.82
C ILE A 159 -17.08 0.73 6.39
N ILE A 160 -17.87 -0.32 6.14
CA ILE A 160 -18.56 -0.51 4.86
C ILE A 160 -19.39 0.73 4.53
N ASP A 161 -20.19 1.18 5.51
CA ASP A 161 -21.08 2.32 5.40
C ASP A 161 -20.37 3.69 5.35
N ALA A 162 -19.05 3.72 5.43
CA ALA A 162 -18.26 4.94 5.30
C ALA A 162 -17.46 4.98 3.98
N TYR A 163 -16.95 3.82 3.52
CA TYR A 163 -15.95 3.79 2.46
C TYR A 163 -16.29 2.88 1.26
N TYR A 164 -17.13 1.85 1.42
CA TYR A 164 -17.28 0.77 0.43
C TYR A 164 -18.53 0.93 -0.46
N HIS A 165 -18.84 2.16 -0.85
CA HIS A 165 -20.07 2.48 -1.60
C HIS A 165 -19.88 2.55 -3.11
N SER A 166 -18.66 2.81 -3.56
CA SER A 166 -18.35 3.04 -4.97
C SER A 166 -17.35 1.99 -5.42
N GLY A 167 -17.85 0.94 -6.06
CA GLY A 167 -17.01 -0.05 -6.73
C GLY A 167 -16.20 0.60 -7.85
N PHE A 168 -15.00 0.08 -8.08
CA PHE A 168 -14.06 0.59 -9.06
C PHE A 168 -13.53 -0.53 -9.95
N THR A 169 -13.39 -0.25 -11.23
CA THR A 169 -12.87 -1.21 -12.21
C THR A 169 -11.94 -0.48 -13.17
N ILE A 170 -10.71 -0.96 -13.31
CA ILE A 170 -9.76 -0.44 -14.33
C ILE A 170 -10.11 -0.99 -15.72
N ASN A 171 -10.72 -2.17 -15.77
CA ASN A 171 -11.28 -2.80 -16.96
C ASN A 171 -12.40 -3.79 -16.57
N GLU A 172 -13.13 -4.32 -17.55
CA GLU A 172 -14.24 -5.28 -17.35
C GLU A 172 -13.80 -6.66 -16.84
N ASN A 173 -12.50 -6.89 -16.60
CA ASN A 173 -12.01 -8.17 -16.12
C ASN A 173 -12.12 -8.25 -14.59
N GLU A 174 -12.48 -9.43 -14.10
CA GLU A 174 -12.43 -9.75 -12.67
C GLU A 174 -11.02 -9.49 -12.11
N GLN A 175 -10.96 -8.94 -10.90
CA GLN A 175 -9.73 -8.75 -10.15
C GLN A 175 -9.32 -10.10 -9.57
N VAL A 176 -8.61 -10.88 -10.38
CA VAL A 176 -8.04 -12.18 -10.01
C VAL A 176 -6.53 -12.06 -9.99
N LEU A 177 -5.89 -12.62 -8.96
CA LEU A 177 -4.44 -12.64 -8.83
C LEU A 177 -3.81 -13.51 -9.93
N ASP A 178 -2.88 -12.93 -10.68
CA ASP A 178 -1.94 -13.69 -11.50
C ASP A 178 -0.95 -14.40 -10.58
N MET A 179 -1.15 -15.70 -10.41
CA MET A 179 -0.25 -16.53 -9.61
C MET A 179 1.18 -16.54 -10.14
N ALA A 180 1.40 -16.34 -11.45
CA ALA A 180 2.74 -16.21 -11.97
C ALA A 180 3.41 -14.91 -11.51
N PHE A 181 2.68 -13.78 -11.47
CA PHE A 181 3.17 -12.54 -10.85
C PHE A 181 3.52 -12.77 -9.38
N TYR A 182 2.59 -13.35 -8.62
CA TYR A 182 2.80 -13.63 -7.20
C TYR A 182 4.04 -14.48 -6.95
N GLU A 183 4.18 -15.61 -7.64
CA GLU A 183 5.31 -16.53 -7.48
C GLU A 183 6.65 -15.88 -7.86
N ARG A 184 6.68 -15.06 -8.92
CA ARG A 184 7.89 -14.32 -9.31
C ARG A 184 8.32 -13.37 -8.19
N CYS A 185 7.40 -12.61 -7.63
CA CYS A 185 7.67 -11.66 -6.55
C CYS A 185 8.04 -12.38 -5.25
N PHE A 186 7.26 -13.39 -4.86
CA PHE A 186 7.53 -14.25 -3.70
C PHE A 186 8.94 -14.84 -3.76
N ASN A 187 9.34 -15.42 -4.90
CA ASN A 187 10.66 -16.02 -5.07
C ASN A 187 11.79 -14.98 -4.94
N THR A 188 11.57 -13.75 -5.43
CA THR A 188 12.52 -12.64 -5.21
C THR A 188 12.66 -12.31 -3.72
N TYR A 189 11.56 -12.10 -3.01
CA TYR A 189 11.61 -11.84 -1.57
C TYR A 189 12.22 -13.01 -0.77
N GLN A 190 11.94 -14.26 -1.14
CA GLN A 190 12.53 -15.44 -0.53
C GLN A 190 14.05 -15.53 -0.76
N LYS A 191 14.52 -15.27 -2.00
CA LYS A 191 15.95 -15.22 -2.35
C LYS A 191 16.72 -14.25 -1.45
N HIS A 192 16.12 -13.12 -1.12
CA HIS A 192 16.69 -12.10 -0.23
C HIS A 192 16.41 -12.33 1.25
N ARG A 193 15.70 -13.41 1.64
CA ARG A 193 15.25 -13.70 3.02
C ARG A 193 14.39 -12.57 3.61
N ALA A 194 13.62 -11.92 2.76
CA ALA A 194 12.86 -10.72 3.03
C ALA A 194 11.34 -10.95 3.11
N TRP A 195 10.85 -12.12 2.70
CA TRP A 195 9.42 -12.44 2.71
C TRP A 195 8.89 -12.60 4.14
N THR A 196 7.77 -11.94 4.46
CA THR A 196 7.21 -11.94 5.83
C THR A 196 5.83 -12.57 5.97
N TRP A 197 5.15 -12.86 4.87
CA TRP A 197 3.81 -13.42 4.89
C TRP A 197 3.82 -14.95 5.02
N ASN A 198 2.97 -15.50 5.90
CA ASN A 198 2.93 -16.94 6.19
C ASN A 198 1.59 -17.60 5.84
N LYS A 199 0.70 -16.88 5.15
CA LYS A 199 -0.58 -17.41 4.67
C LYS A 199 -0.57 -17.55 3.15
N ASN A 200 -1.58 -18.24 2.64
CA ASN A 200 -1.87 -18.25 1.21
C ASN A 200 -2.18 -16.83 0.72
N PRO A 201 -1.84 -16.51 -0.55
CA PRO A 201 -2.26 -15.25 -1.14
C PRO A 201 -3.78 -15.21 -1.27
N ILE A 202 -4.32 -14.00 -1.11
CA ILE A 202 -5.72 -13.72 -1.43
C ILE A 202 -5.80 -13.56 -2.94
N GLN A 203 -6.63 -14.38 -3.57
CA GLN A 203 -6.67 -14.49 -5.02
C GLN A 203 -7.74 -13.64 -5.68
N ASN A 204 -8.70 -13.14 -4.91
CA ASN A 204 -9.81 -12.32 -5.39
C ASN A 204 -10.06 -11.19 -4.40
N CYS A 205 -10.36 -10.01 -4.90
CA CYS A 205 -10.83 -8.87 -4.11
C CYS A 205 -11.57 -7.90 -5.03
N ASP A 206 -12.45 -7.10 -4.48
CA ASP A 206 -13.04 -5.98 -5.19
C ASP A 206 -12.22 -4.70 -4.95
N LEU A 207 -12.20 -3.82 -5.95
CA LEU A 207 -11.63 -2.48 -5.83
C LEU A 207 -12.74 -1.48 -5.53
N TYR A 208 -12.42 -0.52 -4.66
CA TYR A 208 -13.31 0.56 -4.27
C TYR A 208 -12.63 1.90 -4.50
N HIS A 209 -13.44 2.93 -4.71
CA HIS A 209 -13.00 4.30 -4.92
C HIS A 209 -13.64 5.24 -3.91
N ILE A 210 -12.84 6.15 -3.38
CA ILE A 210 -13.31 7.32 -2.64
C ILE A 210 -12.63 8.57 -3.19
N ARG A 211 -13.30 9.71 -3.06
CA ARG A 211 -12.64 11.00 -3.23
C ARG A 211 -11.94 11.36 -1.93
N GLY A 212 -10.71 11.85 -2.03
CA GLY A 212 -10.01 12.42 -0.88
C GLY A 212 -10.71 13.68 -0.37
N CYS A 213 -10.38 14.09 0.84
CA CYS A 213 -10.95 15.28 1.45
C CYS A 213 -10.62 16.53 0.62
N ASN A 214 -11.64 17.10 -0.05
CA ASN A 214 -11.57 18.48 -0.49
C ASN A 214 -11.59 19.36 0.77
N GLY A 215 -10.44 19.93 1.12
CA GLY A 215 -10.40 21.07 2.04
C GLY A 215 -11.16 22.27 1.50
#